data_AF-A0A971JMV3-F1
#
_entry.id   AF-A0A971JMV3-F1
#
_cell.length_a   1.000
_cell.length_b   1.000
_cell.length_c   1.000
_cell.angle_alpha   90.00
_cell.angle_beta   90.00
_cell.angle_gamma   90.00
#
_symmetry.space_group_name_H-M   'P 1'
#
loop_
_entity.id
_entity.type
_entity.pdbx_description
1 polymer ?
#
loop_
_entity_poly.entity_id
_entity_poly.type
_entity_poly.pdbx_seq_one_letter_code
_entity_poly.pdbx_strand_id
1 'polypeptide(L)' 'MQCALCNEYIDDNEFVFDEAFEIDGEYWHAECYAEYYGEELEEAV' A
#
# COMPACT_ATOMS: atom_id res chain seq x y z
N MET A 1 2.67 -5.05 -11.12
CA MET A 1 1.83 -3.82 -11.04
C MET A 1 2.68 -2.73 -10.37
N GLN A 2 2.31 -1.45 -10.32
CA GLN A 2 3.22 -0.42 -9.75
C GLN A 2 2.59 0.26 -8.54
N CYS A 3 3.32 0.27 -7.41
CA CYS A 3 2.86 0.89 -6.17
C CYS A 3 2.68 2.41 -6.35
N ALA A 4 1.52 2.94 -5.97
CA ALA A 4 1.18 4.35 -6.12
C ALA A 4 2.04 5.29 -5.26
N LEU A 5 2.61 4.81 -4.16
CA LEU A 5 3.47 5.61 -3.27
C LEU A 5 4.95 5.57 -3.69
N CYS A 6 5.60 4.41 -3.58
CA CYS A 6 7.04 4.28 -3.79
C CYS A 6 7.43 4.11 -5.26
N ASN A 7 6.45 3.95 -6.17
CA ASN A 7 6.68 3.69 -7.60
C ASN A 7 7.49 2.41 -7.88
N GLU A 8 7.65 1.51 -6.92
CA GLU A 8 8.25 0.20 -7.14
C GLU A 8 7.26 -0.78 -7.76
N TYR A 9 7.80 -1.78 -8.45
CA TYR A 9 7.00 -2.84 -9.03
C TYR A 9 6.56 -3.82 -7.92
N ILE A 10 5.25 -4.02 -7.82
CA ILE A 10 4.62 -5.06 -7.03
C ILE A 10 4.62 -6.36 -7.85
N ASP A 11 5.14 -7.43 -7.30
CA ASP A 11 5.11 -8.79 -7.83
C ASP A 11 3.77 -9.47 -7.55
N ASP A 12 3.33 -10.37 -8.44
CA ASP A 12 2.08 -11.10 -8.26
C ASP A 12 2.07 -11.95 -6.97
N ASN A 13 3.24 -12.42 -6.50
CA ASN A 13 3.33 -13.15 -5.24
C ASN A 13 2.95 -12.27 -4.03
N GLU A 14 3.18 -10.96 -4.07
CA GLU A 14 2.87 -10.06 -2.96
C GLU A 14 1.35 -9.99 -2.70
N PHE A 15 0.51 -10.13 -3.73
CA PHE A 15 -0.94 -10.30 -3.52
C PHE A 15 -1.31 -11.63 -2.88
N VAL A 16 -0.56 -12.70 -3.17
CA VAL A 16 -0.82 -14.04 -2.61
C VAL A 16 -0.52 -14.05 -1.11
N PHE A 17 0.44 -13.24 -0.66
CA PHE A 17 0.84 -13.10 0.73
C PHE A 17 0.11 -11.95 1.47
N ASP A 18 -0.87 -11.29 0.84
CA ASP A 18 -1.59 -10.14 1.40
C ASP A 18 -0.66 -8.93 1.69
N GLU A 19 0.48 -8.87 1.00
CA GLU A 19 1.50 -7.81 1.10
C GLU A 19 1.22 -6.64 0.14
N ALA A 20 0.28 -6.83 -0.80
CA ALA A 20 -0.20 -5.79 -1.72
C ALA A 20 -1.70 -5.91 -2.00
N PHE A 21 -2.32 -4.82 -2.46
CA PHE A 21 -3.73 -4.78 -2.84
C PHE A 21 -4.04 -3.72 -3.90
N GLU A 22 -5.20 -3.86 -4.55
CA GLU A 22 -5.75 -2.89 -5.50
C GLU A 22 -6.93 -2.15 -4.85
N ILE A 23 -6.89 -0.82 -4.86
CA ILE A 23 -7.95 0.07 -4.36
C ILE A 23 -8.22 1.11 -5.44
N ASP A 24 -9.49 1.27 -5.85
CA ASP A 24 -9.91 2.25 -6.87
C ASP A 24 -9.09 2.19 -8.19
N GLY A 25 -8.55 1.02 -8.55
CA GLY A 25 -7.72 0.82 -9.73
C GLY A 25 -6.26 1.23 -9.56
N GLU A 26 -5.85 1.62 -8.35
CA GLU A 26 -4.47 1.88 -7.96
C GLU A 26 -3.91 0.70 -7.17
N TYR A 27 -2.62 0.41 -7.37
CA TYR A 27 -1.93 -0.68 -6.68
C TYR A 27 -1.08 -0.15 -5.53
N TRP A 28 -1.09 -0.86 -4.42
CA TRP A 28 -0.41 -0.43 -3.20
C TRP A 28 0.26 -1.63 -2.51
N HIS A 29 1.47 -1.44 -2.00
CA HIS A 29 1.98 -2.30 -0.93
C HIS A 29 1.20 -2.00 0.35
N ALA A 30 0.94 -3.03 1.17
CA ALA A 30 0.23 -2.89 2.43
C ALA A 30 0.92 -1.89 3.36
N GLU A 31 2.27 -1.96 3.44
CA GLU A 31 3.07 -1.02 4.23
C GLU A 31 2.97 0.41 3.69
N CYS A 32 3.14 0.61 2.38
CA CYS A 32 3.05 1.93 1.77
C CYS A 32 1.66 2.58 1.95
N TYR A 33 0.59 1.80 1.85
CA TYR A 33 -0.75 2.31 2.11
C TYR A 33 -0.93 2.68 3.58
N ALA A 34 -0.42 1.85 4.50
CA ALA A 34 -0.45 2.14 5.93
C ALA A 34 0.41 3.36 6.31
N GLU A 35 1.54 3.60 5.67
CA GLU A 35 2.32 4.82 5.87
C GLU A 35 1.54 6.05 5.34
N TYR A 36 1.03 5.98 4.11
CA TYR A 36 0.34 7.10 3.49
C TYR A 36 -0.99 7.49 4.20
N TYR A 37 -1.78 6.50 4.62
CA TYR A 37 -3.09 6.73 5.27
C TYR A 37 -3.07 6.58 6.79
N GLY A 38 -2.06 5.91 7.36
CA GLY A 38 -1.98 5.57 8.78
C GLY A 38 -1.01 6.46 9.58
N GLU A 39 -0.05 7.17 8.97
CA GLU A 39 0.75 8.19 9.67
C GLU A 39 -0.04 9.47 10.03
N GLU A 40 -1.33 9.58 9.67
CA GLU A 40 -2.23 10.64 10.17
C GLU A 40 -3.03 10.24 11.44
N LEU A 41 -2.78 9.07 12.04
CA LEU A 41 -3.54 8.55 13.20
C LEU A 41 -2.78 8.52 14.54
N GLU A 42 -1.78 9.39 14.76
CA GLU A 42 -1.22 9.69 16.10
C GLU A 42 -0.88 11.19 16.16
N GLU A 43 -1.45 12.11 16.96
CA GLU A 43 -2.33 12.13 18.12
C GLU A 43 -3.27 13.35 18.02
N ALA A 44 -4.58 13.14 18.14
CA ALA A 44 -5.47 14.17 18.71
C ALA A 44 -6.51 13.49 19.60
N VAL A 45 -6.31 13.70 20.92
CA VAL A 45 -7.16 13.41 22.10
C VAL A 45 -6.76 12.19 22.93
#